data_AF-A0A6A0HCE4-F1
#
_entry.id   AF-A0A6A0HCE4-F1
#
_cell.length_a   1.000
_cell.length_b   1.000
_cell.length_c   1.000
_cell.angle_alpha   90.00
_cell.angle_beta   90.00
_cell.angle_gamma   90.00
#
_symmetry.space_group_name_H-M   'P 1'
#
loop_
_entity.id
_entity.type
_entity.pdbx_description
1 polymer ?
#
loop_
_entity_poly.entity_id
_entity_poly.type
_entity_poly.pdbx_seq_one_letter_code
_entity_poly.pdbx_strand_id
1 'polypeptide(L)'
;MVLAKTWILDKVPDGVPSEDNFKLVNEELPTPNDGEFIVEAEWLSVDPYMRYMIRDMKIGAIVTGSQVARVIESKNAEYPVGTRLVGQLGWRSHTLLPLKKADGTTADDLFSNFAPLLPEIEGLPHSTALGVLGMPG
;
A
#
# COMPACT_ATOMS: atom_id res chain seq x y z
N MET A 1 -9.23 -9.63 14.56
CA MET A 1 -8.44 -8.38 14.57
C MET A 1 -7.06 -8.71 14.04
N VAL A 2 -6.58 -7.92 13.09
CA VAL A 2 -5.29 -8.13 12.40
C VAL A 2 -4.29 -7.13 12.97
N LEU A 3 -3.09 -7.59 13.37
CA LEU A 3 -2.02 -6.72 13.84
C LEU A 3 -1.11 -6.34 12.66
N ALA A 4 -1.25 -5.12 12.16
CA ALA A 4 -0.46 -4.58 11.07
C ALA A 4 0.88 -4.05 11.58
N LYS A 5 1.98 -4.55 11.03
CA LYS A 5 3.30 -3.92 11.11
C LYS A 5 3.41 -2.81 10.07
N THR A 6 3.77 -1.61 10.50
CA THR A 6 3.82 -0.39 9.67
C THR A 6 5.15 0.33 9.89
N TRP A 7 5.84 0.69 8.81
CA TRP A 7 7.02 1.55 8.87
C TRP A 7 6.60 3.01 8.77
N ILE A 8 7.00 3.81 9.74
CA ILE A 8 6.78 5.25 9.78
C ILE A 8 8.10 6.01 9.66
N LEU A 9 8.03 7.25 9.20
CA LEU A 9 9.15 8.18 9.23
C LEU A 9 9.34 8.71 10.67
N ASP A 10 10.44 8.33 11.32
CA ASP A 10 10.77 8.80 12.68
C ASP A 10 11.59 10.09 12.64
N LYS A 11 12.47 10.20 11.65
CA LYS A 11 13.32 11.39 11.44
C LYS A 11 13.60 11.59 9.96
N VAL A 12 13.42 12.81 9.47
CA VAL A 12 13.79 13.18 8.09
C VAL A 12 15.30 12.93 7.87
N PRO A 13 15.69 12.14 6.85
CA PRO A 13 17.09 11.92 6.53
C PRO A 13 17.80 13.21 6.09
N ASP A 14 18.97 13.44 6.68
CA ASP A 14 19.96 14.37 6.15
C ASP A 14 21.01 13.57 5.37
N GLY A 15 21.21 13.89 4.09
CA GLY A 15 22.04 13.08 3.19
C GLY A 15 21.44 11.70 2.86
N VAL A 16 22.21 10.64 3.06
CA VAL A 16 21.83 9.25 2.75
C VAL A 16 20.93 8.70 3.86
N PRO A 17 19.75 8.12 3.55
CA PRO A 17 18.90 7.48 4.55
C PRO A 17 19.62 6.36 5.31
N SER A 18 19.31 6.27 6.59
CA SER A 18 19.75 5.22 7.52
C SER A 18 18.55 4.57 8.19
N GLU A 19 18.75 3.44 8.86
CA GLU A 19 17.67 2.72 9.56
C GLU A 19 17.00 3.59 10.64
N ASP A 20 17.77 4.41 11.35
CA ASP A 20 17.28 5.32 12.40
C ASP A 20 16.32 6.41 11.90
N ASN A 21 16.20 6.58 10.58
CA ASN A 21 15.20 7.48 10.00
C ASN A 21 13.79 6.90 10.04
N PHE A 22 13.66 5.59 10.22
CA PHE A 22 12.40 4.87 10.14
C PHE A 22 12.15 4.06 11.41
N LYS A 23 10.89 3.81 11.70
CA LYS A 23 10.49 3.04 12.87
C LYS A 23 9.37 2.07 12.52
N LEU A 24 9.51 0.83 12.98
CA LEU A 24 8.44 -0.16 12.89
C LEU A 24 7.48 0.01 14.07
N VAL A 25 6.20 0.18 13.76
CA VAL A 25 5.12 0.24 14.74
C VAL A 25 4.09 -0.85 14.46
N ASN A 26 3.35 -1.25 15.48
CA ASN A 26 2.22 -2.17 15.34
C ASN A 26 0.90 -1.40 15.47
N GLU A 27 -0.05 -1.70 14.61
CA GLU A 27 -1.38 -1.11 14.57
C GLU A 27 -2.43 -2.24 14.55
N GLU A 28 -3.42 -2.17 15.43
CA GLU A 28 -4.54 -3.11 15.40
C GLU A 28 -5.60 -2.63 14.41
N LEU A 29 -5.80 -3.37 13.33
CA LEU A 29 -6.85 -3.06 12.36
C LEU A 29 -8.20 -3.54 12.89
N PRO A 30 -9.25 -2.70 12.78
CA PRO A 30 -10.59 -3.12 13.13
C PRO A 30 -11.10 -4.15 12.11
N THR A 31 -12.13 -4.90 12.49
CA THR A 31 -12.83 -5.80 11.57
C THR A 31 -13.50 -4.97 10.47
N PRO A 32 -13.44 -5.40 9.19
CA PRO A 32 -14.11 -4.69 8.10
C PRO A 32 -15.61 -4.48 8.34
N ASN A 33 -16.11 -3.30 8.01
CA ASN A 33 -17.53 -3.01 7.87
C ASN A 33 -18.04 -3.38 6.46
N ASP A 34 -19.36 -3.31 6.25
CA ASP A 34 -19.98 -3.60 4.94
C ASP A 34 -19.33 -2.75 3.85
N GLY A 35 -18.80 -3.34 2.78
CA GLY A 35 -18.06 -2.63 1.71
C GLY A 35 -16.55 -2.43 1.95
N GLU A 36 -16.04 -2.73 3.15
CA GLU A 36 -14.60 -2.67 3.45
C GLU A 36 -13.93 -4.04 3.29
N PHE A 37 -12.61 -4.04 3.17
CA PHE A 37 -11.81 -5.26 3.08
C PHE A 37 -10.39 -5.02 3.59
N ILE A 38 -9.73 -6.08 4.05
CA ILE A 38 -8.34 -6.08 4.48
C ILE A 38 -7.49 -6.78 3.44
N VAL A 39 -6.37 -6.15 3.09
CA VAL A 39 -5.32 -6.74 2.27
C VAL A 39 -4.05 -6.97 3.07
N GLU A 40 -3.31 -8.01 2.70
CA GLU A 40 -1.96 -8.33 3.14
C GLU A 40 -0.98 -7.97 2.02
N ALA A 41 0.09 -7.24 2.35
CA ALA A 41 1.15 -6.91 1.41
C ALA A 41 1.99 -8.16 1.08
N GLU A 42 2.04 -8.55 -0.19
CA GLU A 42 2.93 -9.61 -0.68
C GLU A 42 4.27 -9.03 -1.14
N TRP A 43 4.25 -7.81 -1.69
CA TRP A 43 5.43 -7.11 -2.20
C TRP A 43 5.34 -5.61 -1.92
N LEU A 44 6.48 -4.98 -1.64
CA LEU A 44 6.62 -3.53 -1.45
C LEU A 44 7.57 -2.98 -2.50
N SER A 45 7.23 -1.82 -3.07
CA SER A 45 8.13 -1.10 -3.96
C SER A 45 9.11 -0.22 -3.17
N VAL A 46 10.32 -0.09 -3.71
CA VAL A 46 11.36 0.82 -3.23
C VAL A 46 11.92 1.58 -4.42
N ASP A 47 11.43 2.81 -4.60
CA ASP A 47 11.69 3.58 -5.81
C ASP A 47 12.50 4.85 -5.53
N PRO A 48 13.37 5.29 -6.47
CA PRO A 48 14.20 6.48 -6.27
C PRO A 48 13.41 7.76 -5.94
N TYR A 49 12.19 7.92 -6.50
CA TYR A 49 11.35 9.10 -6.26
C TYR A 49 10.93 9.24 -4.78
N MET A 50 10.91 8.14 -4.02
CA MET A 50 10.61 8.15 -2.59
C MET A 50 11.59 9.01 -1.79
N ARG A 51 12.88 9.07 -2.21
CA ARG A 51 13.88 9.93 -1.57
C ARG A 51 13.50 11.42 -1.63
N TYR A 52 12.86 11.83 -2.72
CA TYR A 52 12.38 13.20 -2.87
C TYR A 52 11.16 13.43 -1.96
N MET A 53 10.17 12.54 -2.00
CA MET A 53 8.93 12.68 -1.22
C MET A 53 9.17 12.69 0.29
N ILE A 54 10.10 11.88 0.80
CA ILE A 54 10.42 11.81 2.24
C ILE A 54 10.80 13.18 2.83
N ARG A 55 11.32 14.11 2.02
CA ARG A 55 11.69 15.46 2.49
C ARG A 55 10.49 16.26 2.99
N ASP A 56 9.33 16.06 2.37
CA ASP A 56 8.09 16.80 2.65
C ASP A 56 7.09 15.96 3.48
N MET A 57 7.47 14.73 3.84
CA MET A 57 6.66 13.87 4.70
C MET A 57 6.68 14.35 6.15
N LYS A 58 5.53 14.23 6.82
CA LYS A 58 5.41 14.50 8.25
C LYS A 58 6.06 13.37 9.04
N ILE A 59 6.78 13.73 10.12
CA ILE A 59 7.23 12.74 11.12
C ILE A 59 6.00 12.00 11.68
N GLY A 60 6.11 10.69 11.81
CA GLY A 60 5.04 9.78 12.19
C GLY A 60 4.18 9.28 11.02
N ALA A 61 4.33 9.84 9.81
CA ALA A 61 3.60 9.34 8.65
C ALA A 61 4.15 7.99 8.17
N ILE A 62 3.26 7.15 7.63
CA ILE A 62 3.62 5.88 7.00
C ILE A 62 4.56 6.16 5.83
N VAL A 63 5.66 5.40 5.72
CA VAL A 63 6.56 5.46 4.57
C VAL A 63 5.77 5.15 3.32
N THR A 64 5.79 6.07 2.35
CA THR A 64 5.06 5.94 1.08
C THR A 64 5.63 4.80 0.22
N GLY A 65 4.84 4.27 -0.72
CA GLY A 65 5.26 3.21 -1.62
C GLY A 65 4.10 2.38 -2.15
N SER A 66 4.27 1.85 -3.36
CA SER A 66 3.33 0.91 -3.96
C SER A 66 3.46 -0.48 -3.35
N GLN A 67 2.37 -1.24 -3.39
CA GLN A 67 2.32 -2.64 -2.99
C GLN A 67 1.61 -3.47 -4.05
N VAL A 68 2.01 -4.74 -4.17
CA VAL A 68 1.10 -5.80 -4.59
C VAL A 68 0.57 -6.45 -3.33
N ALA A 69 -0.74 -6.46 -3.17
CA ALA A 69 -1.40 -6.92 -1.96
C ALA A 69 -2.55 -7.88 -2.29
N ARG A 70 -2.79 -8.84 -1.40
CA ARG A 70 -3.81 -9.87 -1.52
C ARG A 70 -4.92 -9.64 -0.50
N VAL A 71 -6.16 -9.72 -0.93
CA VAL A 71 -7.33 -9.64 -0.03
C VAL A 71 -7.37 -10.86 0.88
N ILE A 72 -7.37 -10.64 2.19
CA ILE A 72 -7.42 -11.70 3.22
C ILE A 72 -8.77 -11.76 3.96
N GLU A 73 -9.49 -10.65 4.02
CA GLU A 73 -10.83 -10.55 4.63
C GLU A 73 -11.63 -9.50 3.85
N SER A 74 -12.89 -9.76 3.55
CA SER A 74 -13.69 -8.83 2.74
C SER A 74 -15.17 -8.89 3.07
N LYS A 75 -15.78 -7.71 3.14
CA LYS A 75 -17.23 -7.50 3.05
C LYS A 75 -17.60 -6.70 1.80
N ASN A 76 -16.73 -6.73 0.78
CA ASN A 76 -16.93 -6.07 -0.51
C ASN A 76 -16.94 -7.10 -1.64
N ALA A 77 -18.08 -7.23 -2.33
CA ALA A 77 -18.24 -8.20 -3.41
C ALA A 77 -17.34 -7.94 -4.63
N GLU A 78 -16.86 -6.70 -4.83
CA GLU A 78 -15.90 -6.38 -5.91
C GLU A 78 -14.48 -6.84 -5.59
N TYR A 79 -14.16 -7.07 -4.32
CA TYR A 79 -12.84 -7.50 -3.84
C TYR A 79 -12.96 -8.80 -3.05
N PRO A 80 -13.24 -9.93 -3.71
CA PRO A 80 -13.35 -11.21 -3.02
C PRO A 80 -12.00 -11.65 -2.43
N VAL A 81 -12.05 -12.38 -1.33
CA VAL A 81 -10.86 -12.94 -0.66
C VAL A 81 -10.03 -13.76 -1.64
N GLY A 82 -8.71 -13.57 -1.61
CA GLY A 82 -7.74 -14.22 -2.50
C GLY A 82 -7.39 -13.40 -3.74
N THR A 83 -8.18 -12.39 -4.11
CA THR A 83 -7.82 -11.49 -5.21
C THR A 83 -6.62 -10.62 -4.85
N ARG A 84 -5.91 -10.17 -5.88
CA ARG A 84 -4.76 -9.28 -5.74
C ARG A 84 -5.08 -7.92 -6.32
N LEU A 85 -4.41 -6.92 -5.79
CA LEU A 85 -4.45 -5.55 -6.29
C LEU A 85 -3.05 -4.95 -6.25
N VAL A 86 -2.89 -3.86 -6.99
CA VAL A 86 -1.72 -2.99 -6.90
C VAL A 86 -2.17 -1.61 -6.47
N GLY A 87 -1.45 -0.97 -5.54
CA GLY A 87 -1.84 0.35 -5.06
C GLY A 87 -0.80 1.01 -4.15
N GLN A 88 -0.93 2.32 -3.96
CA GLN A 88 -0.08 3.12 -3.07
C GLN A 88 -0.54 2.96 -1.62
N LEU A 89 -0.15 1.85 -0.98
CA LEU A 89 -0.58 1.51 0.38
C LEU A 89 0.51 1.76 1.43
N GLY A 90 1.66 2.30 1.04
CA GLY A 90 2.79 2.59 1.92
C GLY A 90 3.59 1.34 2.30
N TRP A 91 4.46 1.43 3.29
CA TRP A 91 5.20 0.28 3.82
C TRP A 91 4.53 -0.26 5.07
N ARG A 92 3.57 -1.16 4.85
CA ARG A 92 2.86 -1.86 5.92
C ARG A 92 2.45 -3.25 5.48
N SER A 93 2.37 -4.16 6.43
CA SER A 93 1.97 -5.56 6.20
C SER A 93 0.50 -5.72 5.88
N HIS A 94 -0.38 -4.90 6.46
CA HIS A 94 -1.82 -5.03 6.27
C HIS A 94 -2.47 -3.66 6.16
N THR A 95 -3.56 -3.59 5.40
CA THR A 95 -4.32 -2.36 5.18
C THR A 95 -5.80 -2.67 5.18
N LEU A 96 -6.59 -1.90 5.94
CA LEU A 96 -8.03 -1.80 5.75
C LEU A 96 -8.31 -0.77 4.63
N LEU A 97 -9.04 -1.17 3.60
CA LEU A 97 -9.41 -0.33 2.46
C LEU A 97 -10.91 0.03 2.49
N PRO A 98 -11.27 1.26 2.06
CA PRO A 98 -12.59 1.82 2.26
C PRO A 98 -13.66 1.29 1.29
N LEU A 99 -14.91 1.66 1.62
CA LEU A 99 -16.21 1.31 1.07
C LEU A 99 -16.41 1.45 -0.46
N LYS A 100 -15.57 2.23 -1.15
CA LYS A 100 -15.86 2.63 -2.54
C LYS A 100 -14.60 2.91 -3.34
N LYS A 101 -14.60 2.47 -4.61
CA LYS A 101 -13.70 3.04 -5.63
C LYS A 101 -13.87 4.55 -5.66
N ALA A 102 -12.75 5.25 -5.56
CA ALA A 102 -12.62 6.61 -6.06
C ALA A 102 -13.24 6.68 -7.46
N ASP A 103 -14.11 7.67 -7.72
CA ASP A 103 -14.63 7.94 -9.07
C ASP A 103 -13.60 8.67 -9.95
N GLY A 104 -12.40 8.90 -9.42
CA GLY A 104 -11.28 9.53 -10.12
C GLY A 104 -11.43 11.04 -10.28
N THR A 105 -12.35 11.67 -9.55
CA THR A 105 -12.68 13.09 -9.74
C THR A 105 -11.84 14.04 -8.90
N THR A 106 -11.12 13.55 -7.88
CA THR A 106 -10.24 14.37 -7.03
C THR A 106 -8.78 13.91 -7.05
N ALA A 107 -7.84 14.81 -6.74
CA ALA A 107 -6.42 14.45 -6.66
C ALA A 107 -6.13 13.44 -5.52
N ASP A 108 -6.90 13.49 -4.44
CA ASP A 108 -6.84 12.52 -3.34
C ASP A 108 -7.34 11.13 -3.79
N ASP A 109 -8.33 11.09 -4.69
CA ASP A 109 -8.87 9.85 -5.27
C ASP A 109 -7.89 9.12 -6.18
N LEU A 110 -7.01 9.85 -6.87
CA LEU A 110 -6.04 9.29 -7.83
C LEU A 110 -4.91 8.50 -7.14
N PHE A 111 -4.53 8.88 -5.92
CA PHE A 111 -3.39 8.26 -5.23
C PHE A 111 -3.79 7.49 -3.96
N SER A 112 -4.90 7.83 -3.30
CA SER A 112 -5.26 7.21 -2.01
C SER A 112 -6.22 6.04 -2.15
N ASN A 113 -6.94 5.91 -3.27
CA ASN A 113 -8.01 4.91 -3.44
C ASN A 113 -7.97 4.17 -4.79
N PHE A 114 -6.91 4.35 -5.59
CA PHE A 114 -6.71 3.56 -6.80
C PHE A 114 -6.03 2.23 -6.44
N ALA A 115 -6.85 1.21 -6.21
CA ALA A 115 -6.42 -0.16 -5.94
C ALA A 115 -6.95 -1.11 -7.02
N PRO A 116 -6.56 -0.96 -8.29
CA PRO A 116 -7.01 -1.83 -9.37
C PRO A 116 -6.68 -3.29 -9.06
N LEU A 117 -7.64 -4.17 -9.37
CA LEU A 117 -7.40 -5.60 -9.34
C LEU A 117 -6.26 -5.94 -10.29
N LEU A 118 -5.31 -6.72 -9.79
CA LEU A 118 -4.20 -7.24 -10.58
C LEU A 118 -4.68 -8.52 -11.27
N PRO A 119 -4.81 -8.54 -12.61
CA PRO A 119 -5.11 -9.78 -13.32
C PRO A 119 -3.99 -10.80 -13.11
N GLU A 120 -4.35 -12.09 -13.11
CA GLU A 120 -3.35 -13.14 -13.18
C GLU A 120 -2.70 -13.13 -14.56
N ILE A 121 -1.37 -13.09 -14.59
CA ILE A 121 -0.59 -13.09 -15.82
C ILE A 121 0.25 -14.36 -15.82
N GLU A 122 -0.12 -15.29 -16.70
CA GLU A 122 0.47 -16.62 -16.75
C GLU A 122 2.00 -16.53 -16.95
N GLY A 123 2.74 -17.28 -16.13
CA GLY A 123 4.19 -17.38 -16.22
C GLY A 123 4.98 -16.20 -15.62
N LEU A 124 4.32 -15.18 -15.05
CA LEU A 124 5.00 -14.02 -14.46
C LEU A 124 4.72 -13.89 -12.95
N PRO A 125 5.75 -13.58 -12.13
CA PRO A 125 5.53 -13.23 -10.72
C PRO A 125 4.66 -11.97 -10.59
N HIS A 126 3.76 -11.92 -9.61
CA HIS A 126 2.89 -10.75 -9.39
C HIS A 126 3.68 -9.47 -9.09
N SER A 127 4.90 -9.57 -8.55
CA SER A 127 5.76 -8.41 -8.30
C SER A 127 6.14 -7.64 -9.56
N THR A 128 6.00 -8.23 -10.75
CA THR A 128 6.21 -7.53 -12.03
C THR A 128 5.26 -6.35 -12.22
N ALA A 129 4.12 -6.35 -11.54
CA ALA A 129 3.18 -5.22 -11.49
C ALA A 129 3.72 -3.97 -10.76
N LEU A 130 4.83 -4.09 -10.01
CA LEU A 130 5.55 -2.95 -9.43
C LEU A 130 6.62 -2.38 -10.36
N GLY A 131 6.88 -3.04 -11.50
CA GLY A 131 7.92 -2.64 -12.45
C GLY A 131 7.41 -2.73 -13.88
N VAL A 132 7.92 -3.69 -14.65
CA VAL A 132 7.73 -3.84 -16.10
C VAL A 132 6.28 -4.01 -16.58
N LEU A 133 5.32 -4.33 -15.70
CA LEU A 133 3.89 -4.39 -16.04
C LEU A 133 3.08 -3.28 -15.36
N GLY A 134 3.72 -2.46 -14.53
CA GLY A 134 3.10 -1.38 -13.77
C GLY A 134 3.60 0.00 -14.18
N MET A 135 3.45 0.97 -13.27
CA MET A 135 4.03 2.31 -13.42
C MET A 135 5.50 2.24 -12.98
N PRO A 136 6.49 2.14 -13.88
CA PRO A 136 6.83 3.13 -14.92
C PRO A 136 6.82 2.62 -16.38
N GLY A 137 6.39 1.37 -16.62
CA GLY A 137 6.45 0.67 -17.92
C GLY A 137 7.67 -0.24 -18.06
#